data_AF-A0AAD6B3Q3-F1
#
_entry.id   AF-A0AAD6B3Q3-F1
#
_cell.length_a   1.000
_cell.length_b   1.000
_cell.length_c   1.000
_cell.angle_alpha   90.00
_cell.angle_beta   90.00
_cell.angle_gamma   90.00
#
_symmetry.space_group_name_H-M   'P 1'
#
loop_
_entity.id
_entity.type
_entity.pdbx_description
1 polymer ?
#
loop_
_entity_poly.entity_id
_entity_poly.type
_entity_poly.pdbx_seq_one_letter_code
_entity_poly.pdbx_strand_id
1 'polypeptide(L)'
;MCRSVLPLLVTLSPALLLLLPDYTQEEHWKDYKYGRQQDSELSDKKEFCSWKCLLFTLQWPGAFCQSLHQPSVCLIPQNVNNWTIHGLWPQGVMNCCSCWPMFKSDVQELEAELNEHWPSLLKSQSSFHFWRDEWLKHGACAACVEGMNSPLRYFQINLKLRAQFDIHK
;
A
#
# COMPACT_ATOMS: atom_id res chain seq x y z
N MET A 1 -1.15 -28.23 15.99
CA MET A 1 -0.13 -29.30 16.11
C MET A 1 0.35 -29.57 14.69
N CYS A 2 1.63 -29.40 14.34
CA CYS A 2 2.70 -30.30 14.73
C CYS A 2 4.05 -29.57 14.73
N ARG A 3 4.75 -29.65 15.85
CA ARG A 3 6.18 -29.37 15.94
C ARG A 3 6.94 -30.56 15.32
N SER A 4 8.05 -30.29 14.65
CA SER A 4 9.09 -31.29 14.43
C SER A 4 10.41 -30.72 14.92
N VAL A 5 11.15 -31.54 15.67
CA VAL A 5 12.42 -31.24 16.33
C VAL A 5 13.37 -32.38 15.99
N LEU A 6 14.67 -32.03 15.93
CA LEU A 6 15.90 -32.84 16.05
C LEU A 6 16.51 -33.37 14.74
N PRO A 7 17.83 -33.71 14.73
CA PRO A 7 18.96 -33.06 15.43
C PRO A 7 20.28 -32.98 14.60
N LEU A 8 21.22 -32.20 15.17
CA LEU A 8 22.70 -32.37 15.26
C LEU A 8 23.49 -32.87 14.04
N LEU A 9 24.54 -32.10 13.69
CA LEU A 9 25.89 -32.66 13.54
C LEU A 9 26.95 -31.59 13.86
N VAL A 10 27.80 -31.95 14.83
CA VAL A 10 28.99 -31.25 15.31
C VAL A 10 30.16 -31.63 14.41
N THR A 11 30.98 -30.68 13.97
CA THR A 11 32.36 -30.96 13.56
C THR A 11 33.33 -29.96 14.17
N LEU A 12 34.48 -30.50 14.58
CA LEU A 12 35.54 -29.89 15.38
C LEU A 12 36.53 -29.08 14.51
N SER A 13 36.99 -27.95 15.09
CA SER A 13 38.29 -27.25 15.05
C SER A 13 39.44 -27.76 14.12
N PRO A 14 40.39 -26.90 13.68
CA PRO A 14 41.29 -26.21 14.61
C PRO A 14 41.57 -24.73 14.31
N ALA A 15 41.83 -24.01 15.39
CA ALA A 15 42.34 -22.65 15.42
C ALA A 15 43.72 -22.55 14.75
N LEU A 16 43.90 -21.51 13.93
CA LEU A 16 45.21 -20.97 13.55
C LEU A 16 45.35 -19.60 14.21
N LEU A 17 45.99 -19.56 15.39
CA LEU A 17 46.44 -18.33 16.03
C LEU A 17 47.66 -17.81 15.24
N LEU A 18 47.49 -16.67 14.57
CA LEU A 18 48.60 -15.80 14.20
C LEU A 18 48.52 -14.55 15.08
N LEU A 19 49.57 -14.33 15.85
CA LEU A 19 49.74 -13.22 16.78
C LEU A 19 50.35 -11.99 16.07
N LEU A 20 49.68 -10.84 16.27
CA LEU A 20 50.16 -9.44 16.27
C LEU A 20 50.45 -8.76 14.90
N PRO A 21 50.28 -7.42 14.76
CA PRO A 21 50.33 -6.39 15.82
C PRO A 21 49.10 -5.50 16.00
N ASP A 22 49.10 -4.90 17.19
CA ASP A 22 48.23 -3.87 17.73
C ASP A 22 48.11 -2.67 16.77
N TYR A 23 46.88 -2.39 16.31
CA TYR A 23 46.55 -1.13 15.67
C TYR A 23 45.24 -0.63 16.28
N THR A 24 45.40 0.26 17.24
CA THR A 24 44.31 1.00 17.86
C THR A 24 43.71 1.96 16.82
N GLN A 25 42.56 1.58 16.28
CA GLN A 25 41.60 2.52 15.69
C GLN A 25 40.28 2.34 16.45
N GLU A 26 40.15 3.05 17.57
CA GLU A 26 38.87 3.29 18.22
C GLU A 26 38.06 4.24 17.34
N GLU A 27 37.42 3.70 16.30
CA GLU A 27 36.33 4.38 15.62
C GLU A 27 35.02 4.10 16.34
N HIS A 28 34.53 5.20 16.91
CA HIS A 28 33.25 5.46 17.55
C HIS A 28 32.06 5.03 16.66
N TRP A 29 31.72 3.74 16.67
CA TRP A 29 30.52 3.22 16.03
C TRP A 29 29.94 2.06 16.84
N LYS A 30 28.90 2.38 17.62
CA LYS A 30 27.71 1.56 17.93
C LYS A 30 27.07 2.19 19.15
N ASP A 31 25.97 2.91 18.94
CA ASP A 31 24.93 3.07 19.96
C ASP A 31 23.57 3.57 19.42
N TYR A 32 23.41 3.77 18.11
CA TYR A 32 22.09 4.11 17.54
C TYR A 32 21.08 2.95 17.50
N LYS A 33 21.40 1.79 18.11
CA LYS A 33 20.53 0.61 18.04
C LYS A 33 19.60 0.40 19.24
N TYR A 34 19.76 1.16 20.35
CA TYR A 34 18.82 1.13 21.47
C TYR A 34 18.71 2.53 22.09
N GLY A 35 17.70 3.28 21.67
CA GLY A 35 17.32 4.53 22.31
C GLY A 35 16.93 4.31 23.78
N ARG A 36 17.54 5.11 24.64
CA ARG A 36 17.29 5.29 26.08
C ARG A 36 15.81 5.08 26.46
N GLN A 37 15.53 4.02 27.22
CA GLN A 37 14.31 3.94 28.02
C GLN A 37 14.36 5.04 29.08
N GLN A 38 13.51 6.05 28.93
CA GLN A 38 13.12 6.89 30.04
C GLN A 38 11.61 6.73 30.18
N ASP A 39 11.23 6.00 31.23
CA ASP A 39 9.86 5.86 31.68
C ASP A 39 9.33 7.23 32.07
N SER A 40 8.59 7.86 31.15
CA SER A 40 7.66 8.94 31.46
C SER A 40 6.36 8.65 30.74
N GLU A 41 5.39 8.17 31.53
CA GLU A 41 3.96 8.43 31.41
C GLU A 41 3.33 8.13 30.05
N LEU A 42 2.44 7.14 30.07
CA LEU A 42 1.19 6.98 29.30
C LEU A 42 0.80 8.20 28.41
N SER A 43 1.63 8.52 27.43
CA SER A 43 1.39 9.49 26.41
C SER A 43 0.40 8.82 25.50
N ASP A 44 -0.86 9.23 25.62
CA ASP A 44 -1.92 9.04 24.63
C ASP A 44 -1.30 8.66 23.28
N LYS A 45 -1.43 7.39 22.89
CA LYS A 45 -1.11 6.96 21.54
C LYS A 45 -2.13 7.67 20.65
N LYS A 46 -1.86 8.92 20.31
CA LYS A 46 -2.68 9.71 19.41
C LYS A 46 -2.75 8.89 18.14
N GLU A 47 -3.93 8.32 17.88
CA GLU A 47 -4.12 7.51 16.70
C GLU A 47 -3.77 8.39 15.50
N PHE A 48 -2.75 7.96 14.78
CA PHE A 48 -2.19 8.72 13.68
C PHE A 48 -3.19 8.86 12.52
N CYS A 49 -4.14 7.91 12.44
CA CYS A 49 -5.33 7.98 11.59
C CYS A 49 -6.56 8.29 12.45
N SER A 50 -7.38 9.27 12.05
CA SER A 50 -8.67 9.55 12.72
C SER A 50 -9.77 8.53 12.40
N TRP A 51 -9.54 7.68 11.40
CA TRP A 51 -10.47 6.65 10.92
C TRP A 51 -10.06 5.25 11.40
N LYS A 52 -11.03 4.34 11.46
CA LYS A 52 -10.87 2.99 12.03
C LYS A 52 -10.95 1.84 11.02
N CYS A 53 -11.71 2.06 9.94
CA CYS A 53 -12.00 1.05 8.94
C CYS A 53 -11.70 1.59 7.54
N LEU A 54 -11.37 0.68 6.62
CA LEU A 54 -11.30 0.94 5.19
C LEU A 54 -12.47 0.23 4.51
N LEU A 55 -13.07 0.91 3.54
CA LEU A 55 -14.02 0.30 2.61
C LEU A 55 -13.30 0.06 1.30
N PHE A 56 -13.06 -1.21 0.96
CA PHE A 56 -12.64 -1.59 -0.38
C PHE A 56 -13.89 -1.72 -1.26
N THR A 57 -14.01 -0.87 -2.27
CA THR A 57 -15.19 -0.76 -3.12
C THR A 57 -14.90 -1.28 -4.51
N LEU A 58 -15.76 -2.19 -4.96
CA LEU A 58 -15.76 -2.73 -6.30
C LEU A 58 -17.03 -2.26 -7.01
N GLN A 59 -16.94 -2.10 -8.33
CA GLN A 59 -18.08 -1.73 -9.16
C GLN A 59 -18.24 -2.69 -10.33
N TRP A 60 -19.50 -2.99 -10.66
CA TRP A 60 -19.83 -3.73 -11.87
C TRP A 60 -19.99 -2.76 -13.03
N PRO A 61 -19.16 -2.83 -14.09
CA PRO A 61 -19.16 -1.83 -15.15
C PRO A 61 -20.52 -1.62 -15.83
N GLY A 62 -21.25 -2.71 -16.09
CA GLY A 62 -22.58 -2.63 -16.70
C GLY A 62 -23.61 -1.91 -15.82
N ALA A 63 -23.60 -2.17 -14.51
CA ALA A 63 -24.51 -1.50 -13.57
C ALA A 63 -24.13 -0.04 -13.37
N PHE A 64 -22.83 0.26 -13.29
CA PHE A 64 -22.34 1.64 -13.27
C PHE A 64 -22.86 2.41 -14.49
N CYS A 65 -22.68 1.91 -15.71
CA CYS A 65 -23.15 2.58 -16.92
C CYS A 65 -24.66 2.81 -16.93
N GLN A 66 -25.45 1.83 -16.47
CA GLN A 66 -26.91 1.95 -16.40
C GLN A 66 -27.38 2.96 -15.35
N SER A 67 -26.59 3.20 -14.30
CA SER A 67 -26.89 4.17 -13.24
C SER A 67 -26.71 5.63 -13.68
N LEU A 68 -26.00 5.86 -14.79
CA LEU A 68 -25.76 7.21 -15.31
C LEU A 68 -27.01 7.78 -15.98
N HIS A 69 -27.31 9.06 -15.74
CA HIS A 69 -28.41 9.77 -16.41
C HIS A 69 -28.34 9.71 -17.94
N GLN A 70 -27.12 9.70 -18.49
CA GLN A 70 -26.87 9.58 -19.92
C GLN A 70 -25.94 8.38 -20.17
N PRO A 71 -26.47 7.18 -20.47
CA PRO A 71 -25.65 5.98 -20.68
C PRO A 71 -24.59 6.12 -21.78
N SER A 72 -24.80 7.02 -22.75
CA SER A 72 -23.89 7.32 -23.85
C SER A 72 -22.54 7.90 -23.40
N VAL A 73 -22.44 8.45 -22.19
CA VAL A 73 -21.18 8.98 -21.63
C VAL A 73 -20.29 7.87 -21.05
N CYS A 74 -20.85 6.67 -20.86
CA CYS A 74 -20.12 5.51 -20.38
C CYS A 74 -19.27 4.88 -21.48
N LEU A 75 -18.11 4.36 -21.10
CA LEU A 75 -17.26 3.52 -21.94
C LEU A 75 -16.73 2.38 -21.07
N ILE A 76 -17.15 1.15 -21.35
CA ILE A 76 -16.53 -0.05 -20.78
C ILE A 76 -15.39 -0.46 -21.71
N PRO A 77 -14.12 -0.45 -21.26
CA PRO A 77 -13.01 -0.91 -22.08
C PRO A 77 -13.21 -2.38 -22.51
N GLN A 78 -12.78 -2.73 -23.72
CA GLN A 78 -13.05 -4.06 -24.30
C GLN A 78 -12.46 -5.21 -23.49
N ASN A 79 -11.35 -4.98 -22.78
CA ASN A 79 -10.69 -5.93 -21.91
C ASN A 79 -11.33 -6.05 -20.52
N VAL A 80 -12.41 -5.32 -20.24
CA VAL A 80 -13.04 -5.26 -18.93
C VAL A 80 -14.37 -6.00 -18.96
N ASN A 81 -14.40 -7.20 -18.38
CA ASN A 81 -15.56 -8.09 -18.31
C ASN A 81 -15.86 -8.59 -16.89
N ASN A 82 -15.24 -7.99 -15.88
CA ASN A 82 -15.32 -8.39 -14.47
C ASN A 82 -15.53 -7.14 -13.58
N TRP A 83 -15.81 -7.33 -12.29
CA TRP A 83 -15.77 -6.28 -11.27
C TRP A 83 -14.43 -5.55 -11.29
N THR A 84 -14.50 -4.23 -11.36
CA THR A 84 -13.35 -3.33 -11.29
C THR A 84 -13.31 -2.63 -9.95
N ILE A 85 -12.12 -2.17 -9.56
CA ILE A 85 -11.93 -1.34 -8.38
C ILE A 85 -12.62 0.00 -8.64
N HIS A 86 -13.36 0.49 -7.63
CA HIS A 86 -13.76 1.88 -7.55
C HIS A 86 -12.83 2.64 -6.60
N GLY A 87 -12.56 2.09 -5.40
CA GLY A 87 -11.50 2.62 -4.52
C GLY A 87 -11.35 1.95 -3.16
N LEU A 88 -10.46 2.50 -2.34
CA LEU A 88 -10.19 2.08 -0.97
C LEU A 88 -10.30 3.27 -0.03
N TRP A 89 -11.38 3.32 0.74
CA TRP A 89 -11.79 4.57 1.38
C TRP A 89 -11.68 4.46 2.90
N PRO A 90 -10.86 5.31 3.54
CA PRO A 90 -10.97 5.59 4.97
C PRO A 90 -12.41 5.99 5.35
N GLN A 91 -13.03 5.22 6.24
CA GLN A 91 -14.42 5.45 6.60
C GLN A 91 -14.58 6.77 7.36
N GLY A 92 -15.49 7.63 6.89
CA GLY A 92 -15.86 8.87 7.56
C GLY A 92 -14.90 10.05 7.34
N VAL A 93 -13.86 9.89 6.52
CA VAL A 93 -12.93 10.97 6.19
C VAL A 93 -12.61 11.02 4.69
N MET A 94 -12.42 12.23 4.17
CA MET A 94 -12.01 12.47 2.79
C MET A 94 -11.29 13.81 2.68
N ASN A 95 -10.57 14.03 1.57
CA ASN A 95 -9.87 15.28 1.26
C ASN A 95 -8.90 15.74 2.36
N CYS A 96 -8.20 14.80 3.02
CA CYS A 96 -7.38 15.10 4.20
C CYS A 96 -6.13 15.96 3.90
N CYS A 97 -5.63 15.95 2.67
CA CYS A 97 -4.50 16.77 2.23
C CYS A 97 -4.55 17.00 0.72
N SER A 98 -4.74 18.25 0.30
CA SER A 98 -4.48 18.70 -1.07
C SER A 98 -2.99 19.00 -1.33
N CYS A 99 -2.18 18.96 -0.27
CA CYS A 99 -0.74 19.17 -0.27
C CYS A 99 0.08 18.06 -0.93
N TRP A 100 -0.52 16.91 -1.25
CA TRP A 100 0.16 15.76 -1.82
C TRP A 100 -0.39 15.40 -3.20
N PRO A 101 0.03 16.14 -4.26
CA PRO A 101 -0.39 15.83 -5.61
C PRO A 101 0.17 14.48 -6.06
N MET A 102 -0.55 13.83 -6.98
CA MET A 102 -0.13 12.60 -7.66
C MET A 102 0.22 12.90 -9.12
N PHE A 103 1.32 12.33 -9.59
CA PHE A 103 1.83 12.41 -10.95
C PHE A 103 1.82 11.04 -11.62
N LYS A 104 1.91 11.00 -12.96
CA LYS A 104 1.94 9.73 -13.70
C LYS A 104 3.11 8.84 -13.31
N SER A 105 4.27 9.43 -13.00
CA SER A 105 5.46 8.71 -12.55
C SER A 105 5.24 7.91 -11.27
N ASP A 106 4.30 8.32 -10.41
CA ASP A 106 4.05 7.64 -9.14
C ASP A 106 3.39 6.27 -9.31
N VAL A 107 2.78 6.00 -10.47
CA VAL A 107 2.03 4.78 -10.77
C VAL A 107 2.47 4.12 -12.08
N GLN A 108 3.55 4.60 -12.69
CA GLN A 108 4.00 4.14 -14.01
C GLN A 108 4.24 2.62 -14.03
N GLU A 109 4.83 2.07 -12.96
CA GLU A 109 5.07 0.62 -12.86
C GLU A 109 3.79 -0.21 -12.71
N LEU A 110 2.67 0.41 -12.30
CA LEU A 110 1.39 -0.25 -12.08
C LEU A 110 0.38 0.01 -13.20
N GLU A 111 0.73 0.82 -14.20
CA GLU A 111 -0.23 1.37 -15.15
C GLU A 111 -0.98 0.29 -15.94
N ALA A 112 -0.32 -0.82 -16.28
CA ALA A 112 -0.96 -1.95 -16.95
C ALA A 112 -2.03 -2.60 -16.07
N GLU A 113 -1.69 -2.96 -14.83
CA GLU A 113 -2.61 -3.59 -13.88
C GLU A 113 -3.75 -2.64 -13.48
N LEU A 114 -3.46 -1.35 -13.30
CA LEU A 114 -4.49 -0.35 -12.99
C LEU A 114 -5.45 -0.13 -14.15
N ASN A 115 -4.99 -0.15 -15.40
CA ASN A 115 -5.87 -0.05 -16.55
C ASN A 115 -6.77 -1.29 -16.73
N GLU A 116 -6.30 -2.47 -16.31
CA GLU A 116 -7.10 -3.69 -16.33
C GLU A 116 -8.13 -3.72 -15.20
N HIS A 117 -7.69 -3.39 -13.98
CA HIS A 117 -8.48 -3.64 -12.77
C HIS A 117 -9.18 -2.40 -12.20
N TRP A 118 -8.72 -1.20 -12.54
CA TRP A 118 -9.26 0.07 -12.05
C TRP A 118 -9.46 1.10 -13.19
N PRO A 119 -10.03 0.73 -14.34
CA PRO A 119 -10.24 1.69 -15.44
C PRO A 119 -11.24 2.78 -15.06
N SER A 120 -11.12 3.95 -15.72
CA SER A 120 -12.26 4.85 -15.82
C SER A 120 -13.33 4.23 -16.72
N LEU A 121 -14.59 4.40 -16.34
CA LEU A 121 -15.75 3.99 -17.13
C LEU A 121 -16.44 5.19 -17.82
N LEU A 122 -15.85 6.38 -17.75
CA LEU A 122 -16.38 7.61 -18.34
C LEU A 122 -15.54 8.04 -19.54
N LYS A 123 -16.19 8.34 -20.68
CA LYS A 123 -15.50 8.80 -21.91
C LYS A 123 -14.71 10.09 -21.72
N SER A 124 -15.19 10.99 -20.88
CA SER A 124 -14.59 12.30 -20.62
C SER A 124 -13.44 12.26 -19.61
N GLN A 125 -13.19 11.12 -18.96
CA GLN A 125 -12.22 11.01 -17.88
C GLN A 125 -11.25 9.86 -18.17
N SER A 126 -9.95 10.17 -18.25
CA SER A 126 -8.93 9.14 -18.36
C SER A 126 -8.78 8.36 -17.05
N SER A 127 -8.32 7.11 -17.11
CA SER A 127 -8.06 6.30 -15.90
C SER A 127 -7.11 7.02 -14.95
N PHE A 128 -6.04 7.64 -15.44
CA PHE A 128 -5.14 8.43 -14.58
C PHE A 128 -5.83 9.60 -13.89
N HIS A 129 -6.75 10.30 -14.56
CA HIS A 129 -7.52 11.36 -13.91
C HIS A 129 -8.39 10.77 -12.78
N PHE A 130 -9.05 9.64 -13.03
CA PHE A 130 -9.84 8.95 -12.03
C PHE A 130 -8.99 8.52 -10.82
N TRP A 131 -7.85 7.87 -11.04
CA TRP A 131 -6.91 7.48 -9.97
C TRP A 131 -6.43 8.69 -9.16
N ARG A 132 -6.14 9.81 -9.82
CA ARG A 132 -5.70 11.04 -9.16
C ARG A 132 -6.79 11.59 -8.24
N ASP A 133 -8.04 11.57 -8.69
CA ASP A 133 -9.18 12.02 -7.88
C ASP A 133 -9.38 11.10 -6.68
N GLU A 134 -9.27 9.78 -6.85
CA GLU A 134 -9.31 8.80 -5.76
C GLU A 134 -8.17 8.98 -4.75
N TRP A 135 -6.95 9.28 -5.22
CA TRP A 135 -5.84 9.59 -4.33
C TRP A 135 -6.09 10.87 -3.51
N LEU A 136 -6.46 11.97 -4.17
CA LEU A 136 -6.69 13.26 -3.50
C LEU A 136 -7.85 13.18 -2.50
N LYS A 137 -8.91 12.47 -2.86
CA LYS A 137 -10.11 12.37 -2.04
C LYS A 137 -9.96 11.33 -0.92
N HIS A 138 -9.26 10.22 -1.16
CA HIS A 138 -9.25 9.07 -0.24
C HIS A 138 -7.83 8.60 0.11
N GLY A 139 -6.95 8.43 -0.87
CA GLY A 139 -5.60 7.88 -0.66
C GLY A 139 -4.75 8.69 0.32
N ALA A 140 -4.76 10.02 0.22
CA ALA A 140 -4.03 10.89 1.14
C ALA A 140 -4.51 10.77 2.60
N CYS A 141 -5.78 10.43 2.83
CA CYS A 141 -6.30 10.11 4.17
C CYS A 141 -5.79 8.76 4.69
N ALA A 142 -5.54 7.80 3.79
CA ALA A 142 -5.04 6.47 4.14
C ALA A 142 -3.53 6.46 4.40
N ALA A 143 -2.81 7.48 3.94
CA ALA A 143 -1.36 7.59 3.99
C ALA A 143 -0.76 7.66 5.40
N CYS A 144 -1.60 7.79 6.43
CA CYS A 144 -1.20 7.64 7.82
C CYS A 144 -0.79 6.18 8.14
N VAL A 145 -1.28 5.18 7.41
CA VAL A 145 -0.90 3.78 7.64
C VAL A 145 0.39 3.44 6.90
N GLU A 146 1.33 2.81 7.61
CA GLU A 146 2.54 2.26 6.99
C GLU A 146 2.17 1.27 5.88
N GLY A 147 2.75 1.45 4.70
CA GLY A 147 2.42 0.64 3.53
C GLY A 147 1.31 1.23 2.65
N MET A 148 0.63 2.31 3.06
CA MET A 148 -0.22 3.16 2.18
C MET A 148 0.31 4.60 2.08
N ASN A 149 1.48 4.86 2.65
CA ASN A 149 2.12 6.17 2.79
C ASN A 149 2.80 6.68 1.50
N SER A 150 2.24 6.40 0.33
CA SER A 150 2.53 7.04 -0.96
C SER A 150 1.48 6.64 -2.00
N PRO A 151 1.30 7.38 -3.11
CA PRO A 151 0.40 6.96 -4.19
C PRO A 151 0.70 5.54 -4.66
N LEU A 152 1.96 5.24 -4.99
CA LEU A 152 2.40 3.92 -5.44
C LEU A 152 1.93 2.81 -4.49
N ARG A 153 2.23 2.97 -3.20
CA ARG A 153 1.92 1.99 -2.15
C ARG A 153 0.42 1.79 -1.95
N TYR A 154 -0.34 2.89 -1.98
CA TYR A 154 -1.80 2.84 -1.91
C TYR A 154 -2.41 2.06 -3.08
N PHE A 155 -1.97 2.31 -4.32
CA PHE A 155 -2.44 1.58 -5.49
C PHE A 155 -2.00 0.10 -5.49
N GLN A 156 -0.78 -0.20 -5.06
CA GLN A 156 -0.31 -1.58 -4.89
C GLN A 156 -1.20 -2.37 -3.91
N ILE A 157 -1.62 -1.76 -2.79
CA ILE A 157 -2.53 -2.43 -1.84
C ILE A 157 -3.89 -2.68 -2.46
N ASN A 158 -4.44 -1.71 -3.20
CA ASN A 158 -5.72 -1.87 -3.90
C ASN A 158 -5.68 -3.03 -4.90
N LEU A 159 -4.61 -3.14 -5.70
CA LEU A 159 -4.41 -4.25 -6.63
C LEU A 159 -4.28 -5.59 -5.90
N LYS A 160 -3.55 -5.63 -4.78
CA LYS A 160 -3.47 -6.83 -3.92
C LYS A 160 -4.83 -7.23 -3.36
N LEU A 161 -5.62 -6.29 -2.86
CA LEU A 161 -6.98 -6.54 -2.38
C LEU A 161 -7.87 -7.04 -3.52
N ARG A 162 -7.75 -6.48 -4.72
CA ARG A 162 -8.49 -6.94 -5.90
C ARG A 162 -8.15 -8.39 -6.28
N ALA A 163 -6.90 -8.79 -6.17
CA ALA A 163 -6.48 -10.17 -6.41
C ALA A 163 -6.98 -11.13 -5.31
N GLN A 164 -7.09 -10.65 -4.06
CA GLN A 164 -7.56 -11.46 -2.92
C GLN A 164 -9.09 -11.61 -2.86
N PHE A 165 -9.83 -10.55 -3.20
CA PHE A 165 -11.29 -10.51 -3.16
C PHE A 165 -11.88 -10.60 -4.58
N ASP A 166 -11.64 -11.73 -5.24
CA ASP A 166 -12.22 -12.04 -6.55
C ASP A 166 -13.65 -12.57 -6.38
N ILE A 167 -14.66 -11.76 -6.76
CA ILE A 167 -16.09 -12.09 -6.54
C ILE A 167 -16.54 -13.32 -7.34
N HIS A 168 -15.81 -13.73 -8.38
CA HIS A 168 -16.18 -14.86 -9.22
C HIS A 168 -15.50 -16.20 -8.85
N LYS A 169 -14.68 -16.23 -7.79
CA LYS A 169 -13.99 -17.45 -7.33
C LYS A 169 -14.55 -17.99 -6.02
#